data_AF-A0A1F9NF14-F1
#
_entry.id   AF-A0A1F9NF14-F1
#
_cell.length_a   1.000
_cell.length_b   1.000
_cell.length_c   1.000
_cell.angle_alpha   90.00
_cell.angle_beta   90.00
_cell.angle_gamma   90.00
#
_symmetry.space_group_name_H-M   'P 1'
#
loop_
_entity.id
_entity.type
_entity.pdbx_description
1 polymer ?
#
loop_
_entity_poly.entity_id
_entity_poly.type
_entity_poly.pdbx_seq_one_letter_code
_entity_poly.pdbx_strand_id
1 'polypeptide(L)'
;MTFGAAERTLEIDFSFDAPVDPTKQLAGYRLYKEGVQVCTTNQPSLTKMGCALLTEDGSFDFTLKAYYSDNTESLPSPSYPFVVSSTHSVDFTWQAVNGADNQGGFRLYDNGVLVQTITDPAARQLTYTSEFSSAAHTFTIAAVDGSGVEKAMPDALTSSEIYPPTAVISSSTAAGNAPLTVSFNGSSSTATNTPLVKYSWVFGDGSQATGATVSHIFTTAGTYYTQLTVEDSRGLTDTVTTPIVVGQATVNQKPTAVIAVTQGGAPLTYSFNGSQSSDPDGSIVKYDWNFGDGTTGSGATTQHTYANQGNYTATLQVTDDRGATATATKQIQSGTALPIEVGEVSINHEWVKVLFENPFTNPVVIAGPTTVNEDEPVTVRIRNIDGNGFEIRLQEWDYQNRTHAQETVNYMVMEKGVHTLANGRKVEAGTITASTSLKQFSLQQSYNLIPVVLTQVVTDNEADAVTGRVRSVKRASFEFKLQEMERTATAHIPENIGYIALEPGKGEVAGFLYEVGATARSINQYWSNISFGTQFPEQPAFFAGMQTAWGGDTATVRSKDLSATAAKVKIEEEQSKDQEVRHDREVVGYLVIGAATTAQP
;
A
#
# COMPACT_ATOMS: atom_id res chain seq x y z
N MET A 1 18.39 37.49 68.12
CA MET A 1 18.21 36.95 66.76
C MET A 1 16.88 37.44 66.24
N THR A 2 16.81 37.84 64.97
CA THR A 2 15.56 38.25 64.34
C THR A 2 15.31 37.35 63.14
N PHE A 3 14.20 36.64 63.14
CA PHE A 3 13.76 35.84 62.01
C PHE A 3 13.17 36.76 60.94
N GLY A 4 13.61 36.56 59.70
CA GLY A 4 13.13 37.36 58.57
C GLY A 4 11.70 37.00 58.16
N ALA A 5 11.09 37.85 57.34
CA ALA A 5 9.79 37.55 56.75
C ALA A 5 9.89 36.33 55.82
N ALA A 6 8.90 35.46 55.90
CA ALA A 6 8.78 34.29 55.04
C ALA A 6 7.45 34.35 54.27
N GLU A 7 7.46 33.83 53.04
CA GLU A 7 6.23 33.72 52.25
C GLU A 7 5.38 32.58 52.82
N ARG A 8 4.11 32.88 53.09
CA ARG A 8 3.15 31.97 53.71
C ARG A 8 1.86 32.01 52.93
N THR A 9 1.13 30.91 52.91
CA THR A 9 -0.27 30.90 52.46
C THR A 9 -1.17 30.66 53.66
N LEU A 10 -2.00 31.64 54.01
CA LEU A 10 -3.07 31.48 54.99
C LEU A 10 -4.31 30.97 54.30
N GLU A 11 -4.93 29.91 54.82
CA GLU A 11 -6.29 29.54 54.43
C GLU A 11 -7.26 30.16 55.43
N ILE A 12 -8.15 31.00 54.93
CA ILE A 12 -9.09 31.77 55.75
C ILE A 12 -10.49 31.34 55.39
N ASP A 13 -11.18 30.78 56.37
CA ASP A 13 -12.59 30.45 56.30
C ASP A 13 -13.40 31.66 56.78
N PHE A 14 -14.37 32.10 56.00
CA PHE A 14 -15.19 33.25 56.33
C PHE A 14 -16.63 33.10 55.83
N SER A 15 -17.53 33.82 56.50
CA SER A 15 -18.93 34.01 56.09
C SER A 15 -19.22 35.50 56.02
N PHE A 16 -20.06 35.91 55.08
CA PHE A 16 -20.38 37.32 54.87
C PHE A 16 -21.89 37.51 54.70
N ASP A 17 -22.46 38.54 55.34
CA ASP A 17 -23.87 38.90 55.19
C ASP A 17 -24.12 39.58 53.84
N ALA A 18 -25.30 39.37 53.24
CA ALA A 18 -25.62 39.95 51.93
C ALA A 18 -25.46 41.49 51.91
N PRO A 19 -25.05 42.11 50.77
CA PRO A 19 -24.84 43.54 50.67
C PRO A 19 -26.06 44.35 51.13
N VAL A 20 -25.81 45.38 51.95
CA VAL A 20 -26.87 46.29 52.42
C VAL A 20 -27.43 47.15 51.28
N ASP A 21 -26.66 47.34 50.20
CA ASP A 21 -27.04 48.11 49.01
C ASP A 21 -27.38 47.16 47.83
N PRO A 22 -28.67 46.99 47.48
CA PRO A 22 -29.10 46.10 46.41
C PRO A 22 -28.74 46.59 45.00
N THR A 23 -28.21 47.81 44.86
CA THR A 23 -27.78 48.37 43.56
C THR A 23 -26.35 47.98 43.19
N LYS A 24 -25.57 47.44 44.14
CA LYS A 24 -24.18 47.05 43.94
C LYS A 24 -24.02 45.56 43.75
N GLN A 25 -23.34 45.15 42.68
CA GLN A 25 -23.01 43.75 42.44
C GLN A 25 -21.74 43.38 43.20
N LEU A 26 -21.81 42.36 44.06
CA LEU A 26 -20.64 41.83 44.77
C LEU A 26 -19.64 41.25 43.76
N ALA A 27 -18.41 41.78 43.76
CA ALA A 27 -17.33 41.31 42.90
C ALA A 27 -16.42 40.32 43.63
N GLY A 28 -16.31 40.41 44.95
CA GLY A 28 -15.61 39.45 45.78
C GLY A 28 -15.16 40.05 47.11
N TYR A 29 -14.02 39.60 47.63
CA TYR A 29 -13.53 39.94 48.97
C TYR A 29 -12.07 40.39 48.97
N ARG A 30 -11.74 41.31 49.87
CA ARG A 30 -10.38 41.80 50.12
C ARG A 30 -10.02 41.58 51.58
N LEU A 31 -8.85 40.99 51.81
CA LEU A 31 -8.28 40.81 53.14
C LEU A 31 -7.27 41.91 53.42
N TYR A 32 -7.34 42.46 54.62
CA TYR A 32 -6.41 43.45 55.13
C TYR A 32 -5.72 42.90 56.36
N LYS A 33 -4.39 43.01 56.37
CA LYS A 33 -3.55 42.82 57.55
C LYS A 33 -3.22 44.20 58.11
N GLU A 34 -3.66 44.51 59.32
CA GLU A 34 -3.41 45.80 59.99
C GLU A 34 -3.79 47.01 59.10
N GLY A 35 -4.88 46.88 58.33
CA GLY A 35 -5.37 47.92 57.42
C GLY A 35 -4.69 47.99 56.05
N VAL A 36 -3.66 47.17 55.79
CA VAL A 36 -3.02 47.05 54.47
C VAL A 36 -3.60 45.86 53.73
N GLN A 37 -4.07 46.08 52.50
CA GLN A 37 -4.62 45.00 51.68
C GLN A 37 -3.52 43.98 51.33
N VAL A 38 -3.76 42.71 51.66
CA VAL A 38 -2.81 41.62 51.38
C VAL A 38 -3.32 40.67 50.30
N CYS A 39 -4.63 40.47 50.18
CA CYS A 39 -5.22 39.55 49.21
C CYS A 39 -6.55 40.03 48.66
N THR A 40 -6.87 39.61 47.43
CA THR A 40 -8.17 39.82 46.79
C THR A 40 -8.63 38.50 46.18
N THR A 41 -9.92 38.20 46.32
CA THR A 41 -10.60 37.16 45.56
C THR A 41 -11.72 37.78 44.74
N ASN A 42 -11.79 37.44 43.46
CA ASN A 42 -12.83 37.93 42.54
C ASN A 42 -13.99 36.92 42.38
N GLN A 43 -14.16 36.05 43.38
CA GLN A 43 -15.21 35.03 43.37
C GLN A 43 -16.20 35.28 44.52
N PRO A 44 -17.38 35.87 44.22
CA PRO A 44 -18.35 36.25 45.24
C PRO A 44 -19.01 35.06 45.96
N SER A 45 -18.86 33.84 45.44
CA SER A 45 -19.40 32.61 46.02
C SER A 45 -18.45 31.89 46.99
N LEU A 46 -17.20 32.35 47.15
CA LEU A 46 -16.23 31.68 48.01
C LEU A 46 -16.49 31.97 49.48
N THR A 47 -16.39 30.93 50.30
CA THR A 47 -16.37 30.98 51.77
C THR A 47 -15.01 30.62 52.36
N LYS A 48 -14.02 30.35 51.49
CA LYS A 48 -12.63 30.06 51.83
C LYS A 48 -11.71 30.81 50.87
N MET A 49 -10.63 31.38 51.38
CA MET A 49 -9.61 32.06 50.57
C MET A 49 -8.22 31.68 51.04
N GLY A 50 -7.40 31.18 50.11
CA GLY A 50 -5.96 31.11 50.27
C GLY A 50 -5.34 32.49 50.03
N CYS A 51 -4.51 32.96 50.94
CA CYS A 51 -3.86 34.26 50.87
C CYS A 51 -2.35 34.11 51.05
N ALA A 52 -1.60 34.35 49.97
CA ALA A 52 -0.14 34.42 50.03
C ALA A 52 0.29 35.77 50.63
N LEU A 53 1.10 35.75 51.68
CA LEU A 53 1.67 36.93 52.30
C LEU A 53 3.14 36.69 52.66
N LEU A 54 3.95 37.74 52.48
CA LEU A 54 5.30 37.80 53.02
C LEU A 54 5.22 38.52 54.37
N THR A 55 5.42 37.80 55.46
CA THR A 55 5.36 38.38 56.81
C THR A 55 6.37 37.72 57.75
N GLU A 56 6.85 38.50 58.72
CA GLU A 56 7.54 37.96 59.90
C GLU A 56 6.53 37.28 60.84
N ASP A 57 7.04 36.43 61.72
CA ASP A 57 6.25 35.78 62.78
C ASP A 57 5.77 36.81 63.79
N GLY A 58 4.52 36.68 64.24
CA GLY A 58 3.88 37.66 65.10
C GLY A 58 2.37 37.49 65.17
N SER A 59 1.75 38.24 66.10
CA SER A 59 0.30 38.39 66.17
C SER A 59 -0.13 39.60 65.36
N PHE A 60 -1.06 39.40 64.42
CA PHE A 60 -1.56 40.48 63.56
C PHE A 60 -3.08 40.49 63.53
N ASP A 61 -3.66 41.68 63.42
CA ASP A 61 -5.09 41.86 63.24
C ASP A 61 -5.46 41.80 61.76
N PHE A 62 -6.42 40.94 61.43
CA PHE A 62 -6.98 40.84 60.09
C PHE A 62 -8.42 41.36 60.04
N THR A 63 -8.76 42.00 58.92
CA THR A 63 -10.14 42.37 58.59
C THR A 63 -10.47 41.98 57.17
N LEU A 64 -11.73 41.63 56.93
CA LEU A 64 -12.24 41.30 55.60
C LEU A 64 -13.25 42.36 55.15
N LYS A 65 -13.20 42.72 53.88
CA LYS A 65 -14.20 43.57 53.23
C LYS A 65 -14.75 42.90 51.99
N ALA A 66 -16.04 43.05 51.75
CA ALA A 66 -16.60 42.84 50.42
C ALA A 66 -16.23 44.02 49.52
N TYR A 67 -15.89 43.77 48.26
CA TYR A 67 -15.77 44.82 47.26
C TYR A 67 -16.70 44.56 46.08
N TYR A 68 -17.20 45.64 45.49
CA TYR A 68 -18.26 45.63 44.50
C TYR A 68 -17.73 45.91 43.10
N SER A 69 -18.57 45.71 42.09
CA SER A 69 -18.24 45.94 40.67
C SER A 69 -17.80 47.38 40.35
N ASP A 70 -18.20 48.35 41.17
CA ASP A 70 -17.79 49.76 41.09
C ASP A 70 -16.47 50.05 41.84
N ASN A 71 -15.80 49.00 42.35
CA ASN A 71 -14.57 49.03 43.14
C ASN A 71 -14.71 49.68 44.52
N THR A 72 -15.93 49.96 44.99
CA THR A 72 -16.20 50.38 46.37
C THR A 72 -16.16 49.19 47.33
N GLU A 73 -15.96 49.44 48.62
CA GLU A 73 -15.84 48.42 49.67
C GLU A 73 -16.93 48.55 50.73
N SER A 74 -17.28 47.44 51.38
CA SER A 74 -18.09 47.43 52.60
C SER A 74 -17.32 48.01 53.80
N LEU A 75 -18.03 48.19 54.91
CA LEU A 75 -17.37 48.30 56.21
C LEU A 75 -16.53 47.03 56.47
N PRO A 76 -15.39 47.15 57.17
CA PRO A 76 -14.59 46.00 57.56
C PRO A 76 -15.35 45.12 58.56
N SER A 77 -15.07 43.82 58.52
CA SER A 77 -15.43 42.90 59.59
C SER A 77 -14.82 43.37 60.93
N PRO A 78 -15.31 42.86 62.07
CA PRO A 78 -14.53 42.92 63.31
C PRO A 78 -13.11 42.38 63.07
N SER A 79 -12.12 43.01 63.71
CA SER A 79 -10.75 42.51 63.68
C SER A 79 -10.68 41.13 64.32
N TYR A 80 -10.00 40.21 63.64
CA TYR A 80 -9.67 38.90 64.17
C TYR A 80 -8.15 38.78 64.29
N PRO A 81 -7.61 38.65 65.51
CA PRO A 81 -6.18 38.46 65.71
C PRO A 81 -5.78 37.04 65.32
N PHE A 82 -4.70 36.92 64.57
CA PHE A 82 -4.13 35.65 64.17
C PHE A 82 -2.62 35.64 64.45
N VAL A 83 -2.15 34.58 65.11
CA VAL A 83 -0.72 34.36 65.34
C VAL A 83 -0.14 33.63 64.15
N VAL A 84 0.77 34.28 63.46
CA VAL A 84 1.64 33.64 62.48
C VAL A 84 2.88 33.19 63.22
N SER A 85 3.08 31.88 63.25
CA SER A 85 4.25 31.24 63.83
C SER A 85 4.94 30.37 62.80
N SER A 86 6.24 30.17 62.98
CA SER A 86 6.97 29.24 62.14
C SER A 86 8.06 28.49 62.85
N THR A 87 8.32 27.28 62.35
CA THR A 87 9.37 26.42 62.88
C THR A 87 10.70 26.89 62.35
N HIS A 88 11.57 27.35 63.25
CA HIS A 88 12.96 27.66 62.94
C HIS A 88 13.88 26.67 63.66
N SER A 89 15.02 26.40 63.04
CA SER A 89 16.11 25.67 63.67
C SER A 89 17.28 26.63 63.88
N VAL A 90 17.78 26.69 65.11
CA VAL A 90 18.87 27.59 65.50
C VAL A 90 20.01 26.76 66.07
N ASP A 91 21.20 26.90 65.48
CA ASP A 91 22.44 26.41 66.05
C ASP A 91 22.96 27.40 67.07
N PHE A 92 23.16 26.93 68.29
CA PHE A 92 23.82 27.66 69.35
C PHE A 92 25.22 27.09 69.57
N THR A 93 26.21 27.96 69.73
CA THR A 93 27.54 27.57 70.24
C THR A 93 27.99 28.51 71.34
N TRP A 94 28.69 27.99 72.35
CA TRP A 94 29.16 28.78 73.48
C TRP A 94 30.52 28.35 74.01
N GLN A 95 31.26 29.30 74.56
CA GLN A 95 32.54 29.06 75.24
C GLN A 95 32.30 28.97 76.76
N ALA A 96 32.70 27.87 77.39
CA ALA A 96 32.52 27.69 78.83
C ALA A 96 33.58 28.44 79.65
N VAL A 97 33.14 29.07 80.75
CA VAL A 97 34.00 29.73 81.75
C VAL A 97 34.12 28.81 82.97
N ASN A 98 35.27 28.13 83.09
CA ASN A 98 35.70 27.26 84.21
C ASN A 98 34.91 25.97 84.48
N GLY A 99 35.62 24.86 84.69
CA GLY A 99 35.05 23.52 84.90
C GLY A 99 34.31 23.29 86.23
N ALA A 100 34.35 24.26 87.17
CA ALA A 100 33.57 24.19 88.41
C ALA A 100 32.13 24.70 88.21
N ASP A 101 31.94 25.68 87.33
CA ASP A 101 30.68 26.43 87.18
C ASP A 101 29.65 25.68 86.30
N ASN A 102 30.06 24.63 85.58
CA ASN A 102 29.22 23.94 84.59
C ASN A 102 29.10 22.42 84.82
N GLN A 103 29.42 21.92 86.01
CA GLN A 103 29.35 20.47 86.32
C GLN A 103 27.94 19.88 86.21
N GLY A 104 26.90 20.70 86.34
CA GLY A 104 25.50 20.36 86.10
C GLY A 104 25.01 20.60 84.67
N GLY A 105 25.90 21.05 83.77
CA GLY A 105 25.59 21.35 82.37
C GLY A 105 25.20 22.81 82.12
N PHE A 106 24.24 23.03 81.23
CA PHE A 106 23.80 24.35 80.76
C PHE A 106 22.28 24.45 80.64
N ARG A 107 21.76 25.69 80.70
CA ARG A 107 20.35 26.02 80.46
C ARG A 107 20.24 27.13 79.41
N LEU A 108 19.44 26.88 78.38
CA LEU A 108 19.14 27.84 77.32
C LEU A 108 17.79 28.50 77.60
N TYR A 109 17.76 29.82 77.49
CA TYR A 109 16.58 30.63 77.68
C TYR A 109 16.24 31.39 76.39
N ASP A 110 14.94 31.51 76.10
CA ASP A 110 14.40 32.37 75.07
C ASP A 110 13.52 33.45 75.71
N ASN A 111 13.86 34.72 75.52
CA ASN A 111 13.17 35.87 76.11
C ASN A 111 13.01 35.73 77.65
N GLY A 112 13.97 35.07 78.31
CA GLY A 112 13.98 34.81 79.76
C GLY A 112 13.24 33.56 80.21
N VAL A 113 12.60 32.81 79.31
CA VAL A 113 11.92 31.54 79.60
C VAL A 113 12.85 30.37 79.30
N LEU A 114 12.97 29.41 80.23
CA LEU A 114 13.79 28.22 80.02
C LEU A 114 13.21 27.37 78.89
N VAL A 115 13.99 27.17 77.82
CA VAL A 115 13.56 26.39 76.65
C VAL A 115 14.29 25.05 76.53
N GLN A 116 15.52 24.94 77.05
CA GLN A 116 16.26 23.68 77.00
C GLN A 116 17.19 23.51 78.20
N THR A 117 17.24 22.28 78.75
CA THR A 117 18.27 21.85 79.71
C THR A 117 19.25 20.91 79.03
N ILE A 118 20.55 21.20 79.16
CA ILE A 118 21.65 20.45 78.57
C ILE A 118 22.44 19.86 79.73
N THR A 119 22.33 18.55 79.98
CA THR A 119 22.94 17.92 81.16
C THR A 119 24.41 17.56 80.99
N ASP A 120 24.95 17.61 79.76
CA ASP A 120 26.35 17.34 79.48
C ASP A 120 27.23 18.57 79.78
N PRO A 121 28.13 18.51 80.78
CA PRO A 121 29.07 19.58 81.10
C PRO A 121 30.04 19.91 79.95
N ALA A 122 30.29 18.95 79.06
CA ALA A 122 31.20 19.10 77.93
C ALA A 122 30.53 19.74 76.70
N ALA A 123 29.19 19.87 76.67
CA ALA A 123 28.49 20.44 75.53
C ALA A 123 28.94 21.89 75.24
N ARG A 124 29.22 22.19 73.97
CA ARG A 124 29.57 23.53 73.48
C ARG A 124 28.69 23.99 72.32
N GLN A 125 27.75 23.14 71.92
CA GLN A 125 26.84 23.38 70.82
C GLN A 125 25.50 22.68 71.06
N LEU A 126 24.44 23.23 70.48
CA LEU A 126 23.09 22.68 70.48
C LEU A 126 22.33 23.19 69.25
N THR A 127 21.68 22.29 68.53
CA THR A 127 20.62 22.68 67.58
C THR A 127 19.28 22.65 68.31
N TYR A 128 18.58 23.78 68.30
CA TYR A 128 17.25 23.91 68.89
C TYR A 128 16.23 24.20 67.78
N THR A 129 15.25 23.32 67.64
CA THR A 129 14.14 23.47 66.68
C THR A 129 12.87 23.69 67.45
N SER A 130 12.22 24.82 67.21
CA SER A 130 10.95 25.18 67.84
C SER A 130 10.11 26.01 66.89
N GLU A 131 8.80 26.00 67.12
CA GLU A 131 7.89 26.97 66.58
C GLU A 131 8.03 28.29 67.34
N PHE A 132 8.23 29.38 66.62
CA PHE A 132 8.38 30.73 67.15
C PHE A 132 7.23 31.60 66.66
N SER A 133 6.63 32.38 67.56
CA SER A 133 5.49 33.24 67.27
C SER A 133 5.83 34.73 67.29
N SER A 134 7.12 35.07 67.26
CA SER A 134 7.60 36.45 67.19
C SER A 134 8.84 36.57 66.32
N ALA A 135 8.97 37.70 65.64
CA ALA A 135 10.13 37.97 64.79
C ALA A 135 11.44 38.07 65.59
N ALA A 136 11.40 38.62 66.81
CA ALA A 136 12.60 38.92 67.59
C ALA A 136 12.70 38.06 68.85
N HIS A 137 13.82 37.37 68.99
CA HIS A 137 14.13 36.48 70.11
C HIS A 137 15.47 36.83 70.74
N THR A 138 15.50 36.95 72.06
CA THR A 138 16.72 37.13 72.84
C THR A 138 17.08 35.82 73.54
N PHE A 139 18.04 35.10 72.98
CA PHE A 139 18.55 33.87 73.58
C PHE A 139 19.68 34.17 74.56
N THR A 140 19.64 33.54 75.72
CA THR A 140 20.72 33.58 76.72
C THR A 140 21.04 32.19 77.23
N ILE A 141 22.26 31.99 77.72
CA ILE A 141 22.69 30.71 78.28
C ILE A 141 23.27 30.91 79.68
N ALA A 142 23.01 29.94 80.56
CA ALA A 142 23.60 29.86 81.89
C ALA A 142 24.33 28.52 82.07
N ALA A 143 25.47 28.56 82.76
CA ALA A 143 26.13 27.37 83.28
C ALA A 143 25.49 26.95 84.61
N VAL A 144 25.37 25.65 84.85
CA VAL A 144 24.81 25.08 86.07
C VAL A 144 25.91 24.37 86.83
N ASP A 145 26.15 24.74 88.09
CA ASP A 145 27.16 24.06 88.92
C ASP A 145 26.68 22.69 89.43
N GLY A 146 27.56 21.96 90.13
CA GLY A 146 27.24 20.63 90.67
C GLY A 146 26.18 20.61 91.78
N SER A 147 25.79 21.78 92.29
CA SER A 147 24.73 21.95 93.28
C SER A 147 23.41 22.45 92.68
N GLY A 148 23.39 22.76 91.37
CA GLY A 148 22.23 23.26 90.64
C GLY A 148 22.11 24.78 90.60
N VAL A 149 23.11 25.53 91.08
CA VAL A 149 23.12 26.99 91.03
C VAL A 149 23.50 27.45 89.62
N GLU A 150 22.76 28.44 89.11
CA GLU A 150 22.98 28.98 87.78
C GLU A 150 23.88 30.21 87.78
N LYS A 151 24.78 30.27 86.79
CA LYS A 151 25.59 31.44 86.48
C LYS A 151 25.35 31.85 85.03
N ALA A 152 24.73 33.02 84.84
CA ALA A 152 24.52 33.59 83.52
C ALA A 152 25.86 33.80 82.80
N MET A 153 25.90 33.49 81.51
CA MET A 153 27.07 33.66 80.65
C MET A 153 26.78 34.74 79.60
N PRO A 154 26.78 36.03 79.98
CA PRO A 154 26.60 37.12 79.02
C PRO A 154 27.74 37.07 77.98
N ASP A 155 27.40 37.37 76.73
CA ASP A 155 28.32 37.44 75.58
C ASP A 155 29.05 36.14 75.17
N ALA A 156 28.69 35.00 75.77
CA ALA A 156 29.31 33.70 75.44
C ALA A 156 28.56 32.92 74.36
N LEU A 157 27.29 33.25 74.09
CA LEU A 157 26.42 32.54 73.16
C LEU A 157 26.49 33.16 71.77
N THR A 158 26.80 32.35 70.77
CA THR A 158 26.58 32.69 69.36
C THR A 158 25.43 31.84 68.83
N SER A 159 24.61 32.41 67.95
CA SER A 159 23.45 31.74 67.37
C SER A 159 23.38 31.96 65.87
N SER A 160 23.12 30.91 65.08
CA SER A 160 22.91 31.00 63.64
C SER A 160 21.68 30.18 63.22
N GLU A 161 20.87 30.72 62.32
CA GLU A 161 19.70 30.02 61.80
C GLU A 161 20.12 28.99 60.75
N ILE A 162 19.42 27.86 60.72
CA ILE A 162 19.62 26.76 59.79
C ILE A 162 18.40 26.63 58.90
N TYR A 163 18.64 26.51 57.59
CA TYR A 163 17.60 26.27 56.61
C TYR A 163 17.80 24.88 56.00
N PRO A 164 16.74 24.08 55.79
CA PRO A 164 16.83 22.89 54.97
C PRO A 164 17.25 23.28 53.54
N PRO A 165 17.82 22.34 52.76
CA PRO A 165 18.05 22.58 51.35
C PRO A 165 16.73 22.81 50.61
N THR A 166 16.81 23.30 49.38
CA THR A 166 15.68 23.37 48.44
C THR A 166 15.98 22.51 47.23
N ALA A 167 15.18 21.46 47.05
CA ALA A 167 15.27 20.53 45.94
C ALA A 167 14.62 21.13 44.69
N VAL A 168 15.36 21.16 43.58
CA VAL A 168 14.86 21.64 42.28
C VAL A 168 15.13 20.58 41.24
N ILE A 169 14.10 20.20 40.48
CA ILE A 169 14.16 19.19 39.43
C ILE A 169 13.82 19.81 38.07
N SER A 170 14.55 19.39 37.04
CA SER A 170 14.19 19.61 35.64
C SER A 170 14.34 18.30 34.87
N SER A 171 13.53 18.11 33.83
CA SER A 171 13.58 16.95 32.95
C SER A 171 13.66 17.39 31.49
N SER A 172 14.25 16.54 30.64
CA SER A 172 14.35 16.81 29.19
C SER A 172 13.01 16.78 28.47
N THR A 173 12.04 16.05 29.01
CA THR A 173 10.65 15.99 28.55
C THR A 173 9.74 15.63 29.73
N ALA A 174 8.45 15.98 29.63
CA ALA A 174 7.41 15.55 30.55
C ALA A 174 6.54 14.40 29.98
N ALA A 175 6.64 14.12 28.68
CA ALA A 175 5.87 13.06 28.03
C ALA A 175 6.54 12.47 26.78
N GLY A 176 6.16 11.26 26.40
CA GLY A 176 6.61 10.57 25.18
C GLY A 176 6.12 9.12 25.14
N ASN A 177 6.45 8.34 24.11
CA ASN A 177 6.04 6.94 24.00
C ASN A 177 7.16 5.98 24.47
N ALA A 178 6.77 4.82 24.99
CA ALA A 178 7.72 3.77 25.36
C ALA A 178 8.45 3.17 24.13
N PRO A 179 9.76 2.85 24.22
CA PRO A 179 10.65 3.18 25.33
C PRO A 179 11.03 4.69 25.32
N LEU A 180 10.80 5.36 26.45
CA LEU A 180 11.08 6.80 26.61
C LEU A 180 12.34 7.00 27.45
N THR A 181 13.38 7.60 26.87
CA THR A 181 14.57 8.03 27.62
C THR A 181 14.41 9.47 28.09
N VAL A 182 14.53 9.70 29.40
CA VAL A 182 14.44 11.03 30.02
C VAL A 182 15.73 11.33 30.78
N SER A 183 16.28 12.52 30.54
CA SER A 183 17.39 13.06 31.34
C SER A 183 16.83 13.97 32.41
N PHE A 184 17.28 13.79 33.65
CA PHE A 184 16.89 14.60 34.81
C PHE A 184 18.09 15.38 35.34
N ASN A 185 17.84 16.62 35.77
CA ASN A 185 18.85 17.49 36.32
C ASN A 185 18.35 18.17 37.60
N GLY A 186 19.03 17.86 38.71
CA GLY A 186 18.83 18.41 40.04
C GLY A 186 19.82 19.51 40.43
N SER A 187 20.74 19.92 39.54
CA SER A 187 21.86 20.80 39.85
C SER A 187 21.47 22.21 40.30
N SER A 188 20.23 22.62 40.05
CA SER A 188 19.69 23.92 40.50
C SER A 188 19.20 23.88 41.96
N SER A 189 19.31 22.73 42.65
CA SER A 189 19.01 22.63 44.08
C SER A 189 20.02 23.45 44.90
N THR A 190 19.55 24.09 45.97
CA THR A 190 20.36 25.00 46.80
C THR A 190 20.32 24.61 48.27
N ALA A 191 21.27 25.12 49.05
CA ALA A 191 21.29 25.01 50.50
C ALA A 191 21.94 26.26 51.09
N THR A 192 21.37 26.81 52.16
CA THR A 192 21.83 28.06 52.77
C THR A 192 22.79 27.74 53.91
N ASN A 193 24.04 28.19 53.79
CA ASN A 193 25.12 28.01 54.77
C ASN A 193 25.62 26.57 54.97
N THR A 194 25.15 25.60 54.17
CA THR A 194 25.67 24.23 54.12
C THR A 194 25.77 23.74 52.68
N PRO A 195 26.86 23.04 52.28
CA PRO A 195 26.92 22.41 50.97
C PRO A 195 25.99 21.19 50.88
N LEU A 196 25.41 20.99 49.68
CA LEU A 196 24.73 19.73 49.32
C LEU A 196 25.77 18.61 49.16
N VAL A 197 25.47 17.44 49.73
CA VAL A 197 26.38 16.27 49.70
C VAL A 197 25.77 15.05 49.00
N LYS A 198 24.45 15.03 48.76
CA LYS A 198 23.77 13.88 48.14
C LYS A 198 22.58 14.29 47.29
N TYR A 199 22.39 13.55 46.19
CA TYR A 199 21.24 13.59 45.31
C TYR A 199 20.76 12.15 45.09
N SER A 200 19.51 11.86 45.48
CA SER A 200 18.91 10.52 45.38
C SER A 200 17.63 10.59 44.56
N TRP A 201 17.47 9.69 43.59
CA TRP A 201 16.35 9.66 42.66
C TRP A 201 15.53 8.37 42.80
N VAL A 202 14.21 8.50 42.75
CA VAL A 202 13.26 7.38 42.63
C VAL A 202 12.34 7.67 41.45
N PHE A 203 12.33 6.80 40.44
CA PHE A 203 11.63 7.10 39.18
C PHE A 203 10.15 6.72 39.16
N GLY A 204 9.66 6.02 40.18
CA GLY A 204 8.26 5.58 40.29
C GLY A 204 7.96 4.22 39.61
N ASP A 205 8.93 3.62 38.92
CA ASP A 205 8.88 2.26 38.37
C ASP A 205 9.64 1.23 39.23
N GLY A 206 10.10 1.65 40.42
CA GLY A 206 10.93 0.85 41.33
C GLY A 206 12.44 1.03 41.14
N SER A 207 12.88 1.69 40.06
CA SER A 207 14.30 1.99 39.85
C SER A 207 14.75 3.25 40.61
N GLN A 208 16.06 3.34 40.85
CA GLN A 208 16.70 4.41 41.61
C GLN A 208 18.03 4.82 40.96
N ALA A 209 18.45 6.06 41.21
CA ALA A 209 19.76 6.56 40.80
C ALA A 209 20.32 7.58 41.80
N THR A 210 21.60 7.91 41.67
CA THR A 210 22.27 8.94 42.47
C THR A 210 23.12 9.85 41.58
N GLY A 211 23.25 11.12 41.98
CA GLY A 211 24.04 12.13 41.25
C GLY A 211 23.20 13.34 40.86
N ALA A 212 23.84 14.48 40.61
CA ALA A 212 23.12 15.71 40.28
C ALA A 212 22.38 15.65 38.92
N THR A 213 22.91 14.87 37.98
CA THR A 213 22.31 14.60 36.66
C THR A 213 22.25 13.10 36.41
N VAL A 214 21.12 12.61 35.93
CA VAL A 214 20.88 11.18 35.66
C VAL A 214 20.06 11.00 34.38
N SER A 215 20.12 9.83 33.77
CA SER A 215 19.26 9.45 32.65
C SER A 215 18.58 8.12 32.96
N HIS A 216 17.29 8.00 32.61
CA HIS A 216 16.49 6.81 32.86
C HIS A 216 15.60 6.48 31.67
N ILE A 217 15.30 5.19 31.46
CA ILE A 217 14.46 4.70 30.36
C ILE A 217 13.21 4.04 30.91
N PHE A 218 12.04 4.59 30.57
CA PHE A 218 10.75 4.00 30.88
C PHE A 218 10.30 3.11 29.71
N THR A 219 10.18 1.80 29.95
CA THR A 219 9.92 0.79 28.90
C THR A 219 8.45 0.44 28.71
N THR A 220 7.59 0.83 29.65
CA THR A 220 6.15 0.55 29.62
C THR A 220 5.34 1.83 29.70
N ALA A 221 4.14 1.82 29.11
CA ALA A 221 3.23 2.94 29.20
C ALA A 221 2.69 3.11 30.63
N GLY A 222 2.59 4.34 31.09
CA GLY A 222 2.16 4.70 32.44
C GLY A 222 2.57 6.12 32.82
N THR A 223 2.04 6.60 33.95
CA THR A 223 2.49 7.86 34.55
C THR A 223 3.43 7.54 35.71
N TYR A 224 4.66 8.06 35.63
CA TYR A 224 5.72 7.82 36.60
C TYR A 224 6.03 9.10 37.38
N TYR A 225 5.99 9.03 38.72
CA TYR A 225 6.32 10.16 39.58
C TYR A 225 7.80 10.09 39.96
N THR A 226 8.63 10.85 39.23
CA THR A 226 10.06 10.92 39.52
C THR A 226 10.33 11.88 40.66
N GLN A 227 10.90 11.37 41.73
CA GLN A 227 11.23 12.09 42.95
C GLN A 227 12.74 12.29 43.07
N LEU A 228 13.15 13.51 43.42
CA LEU A 228 14.51 13.87 43.83
C LEU A 228 14.50 14.21 45.32
N THR A 229 15.41 13.60 46.08
CA THR A 229 15.76 13.99 47.45
C THR A 229 17.19 14.50 47.49
N VAL A 230 17.40 15.70 47.99
CA VAL A 230 18.73 16.28 48.23
C VAL A 230 19.04 16.30 49.72
N GLU A 231 20.30 16.10 50.08
CA GLU A 231 20.79 16.09 51.47
C GLU A 231 21.98 17.04 51.58
N ASP A 232 22.00 17.87 52.62
CA ASP A 232 23.12 18.76 52.93
C ASP A 232 24.16 18.09 53.85
N SER A 233 25.31 18.73 54.05
CA SER A 233 26.39 18.18 54.91
C SER A 233 26.03 18.01 56.39
N ARG A 234 24.88 18.52 56.84
CA ARG A 234 24.33 18.32 58.19
C ARG A 234 23.25 17.23 58.23
N GLY A 235 22.93 16.60 57.10
CA GLY A 235 21.91 15.56 56.99
C GLY A 235 20.49 16.11 56.84
N LEU A 236 20.30 17.42 56.65
CA LEU A 236 18.98 17.98 56.36
C LEU A 236 18.60 17.67 54.92
N THR A 237 17.33 17.33 54.72
CA THR A 237 16.84 16.89 53.41
C THR A 237 15.66 17.72 52.93
N ASP A 238 15.55 17.85 51.61
CA ASP A 238 14.34 18.31 50.93
C ASP A 238 14.04 17.42 49.73
N THR A 239 12.75 17.35 49.34
CA THR A 239 12.27 16.44 48.31
C THR A 239 11.29 17.13 47.36
N VAL A 240 11.49 16.91 46.05
CA VAL A 240 10.61 17.40 44.98
C VAL A 240 10.23 16.27 44.04
N THR A 241 9.02 16.31 43.47
CA THR A 241 8.49 15.27 42.56
C THR A 241 7.97 15.89 41.26
N THR A 242 8.22 15.23 40.11
CA THR A 242 7.69 15.60 38.80
C THR A 242 7.08 14.39 38.07
N PRO A 243 5.91 14.53 37.41
CA PRO A 243 5.32 13.43 36.64
C PRO A 243 5.92 13.31 35.23
N ILE A 244 6.16 12.08 34.79
CA ILE A 244 6.52 11.71 33.41
C ILE A 244 5.43 10.80 32.84
N VAL A 245 4.81 11.22 31.74
CA VAL A 245 3.73 10.47 31.07
C VAL A 245 4.27 9.68 29.90
N VAL A 246 4.22 8.35 29.99
CA VAL A 246 4.70 7.44 28.96
C VAL A 246 3.51 6.81 28.23
N GLY A 247 3.36 7.13 26.96
CA GLY A 247 2.37 6.56 26.06
C GLY A 247 2.77 5.15 25.58
N GLN A 248 1.80 4.44 24.99
CA GLN A 248 2.02 3.16 24.34
C GLN A 248 3.03 3.30 23.19
N ALA A 249 3.87 2.28 22.99
CA ALA A 249 4.65 2.16 21.77
C ALA A 249 3.70 2.13 20.57
N THR A 250 3.98 2.90 19.51
CA THR A 250 3.21 2.82 18.28
C THR A 250 3.46 1.45 17.65
N VAL A 251 2.44 0.58 17.68
CA VAL A 251 2.47 -0.69 16.95
C VAL A 251 2.56 -0.37 15.46
N ASN A 252 3.56 -0.92 14.78
CA ASN A 252 3.71 -0.73 13.33
C ASN A 252 2.43 -1.18 12.61
N GLN A 253 1.86 -0.30 11.79
CA GLN A 253 0.75 -0.69 10.95
C GLN A 253 1.29 -1.31 9.67
N LYS A 254 0.56 -2.26 9.09
CA LYS A 254 0.99 -2.85 7.82
C LYS A 254 0.73 -1.85 6.68
N PRO A 255 1.58 -1.83 5.64
CA PRO A 255 1.33 -1.04 4.46
C PRO A 255 0.10 -1.57 3.69
N THR A 256 -0.43 -0.77 2.78
CA THR A 256 -1.43 -1.16 1.79
C THR A 256 -0.80 -1.23 0.41
N ALA A 257 -0.83 -2.40 -0.23
CA ALA A 257 -0.35 -2.60 -1.59
C ALA A 257 -1.43 -2.26 -2.62
N VAL A 258 -1.07 -1.52 -3.67
CA VAL A 258 -1.97 -1.17 -4.78
C VAL A 258 -1.25 -1.44 -6.10
N ILE A 259 -1.97 -2.04 -7.06
CA ILE A 259 -1.46 -2.27 -8.42
C ILE A 259 -2.30 -1.50 -9.43
N ALA A 260 -1.66 -0.63 -10.20
CA ALA A 260 -2.15 -0.13 -11.46
C ALA A 260 -1.37 -0.78 -12.61
N VAL A 261 -2.07 -1.12 -13.70
CA VAL A 261 -1.45 -1.70 -14.90
C VAL A 261 -1.95 -0.97 -16.13
N THR A 262 -1.04 -0.68 -17.04
CA THR A 262 -1.36 -0.12 -18.35
C THR A 262 -0.70 -0.98 -19.43
N GLN A 263 -1.48 -1.41 -20.41
CA GLN A 263 -0.95 -2.11 -21.57
C GLN A 263 -0.19 -1.11 -22.45
N GLY A 264 1.06 -1.42 -22.78
CA GLY A 264 1.83 -0.68 -23.79
C GLY A 264 1.35 -1.04 -25.20
N GLY A 265 1.71 -0.21 -26.19
CA GLY A 265 1.51 -0.54 -27.61
C GLY A 265 2.21 -1.87 -27.97
N ALA A 266 1.75 -2.53 -29.04
CA ALA A 266 2.30 -3.81 -29.49
C ALA A 266 3.84 -3.73 -29.67
N PRO A 267 4.62 -4.75 -29.23
CA PRO A 267 4.20 -6.06 -28.71
C PRO A 267 4.12 -6.18 -27.17
N LEU A 268 3.18 -7.02 -26.69
CA LEU A 268 2.96 -7.69 -25.37
C LEU A 268 3.58 -7.14 -24.08
N THR A 269 3.87 -5.83 -23.99
CA THR A 269 4.54 -5.22 -22.85
C THR A 269 3.53 -4.49 -21.96
N TYR A 270 3.58 -4.75 -20.66
CA TYR A 270 2.72 -4.14 -19.65
C TYR A 270 3.56 -3.28 -18.72
N SER A 271 3.10 -2.06 -18.47
CA SER A 271 3.65 -1.20 -17.42
C SER A 271 2.90 -1.45 -16.11
N PHE A 272 3.62 -1.90 -15.10
CA PHE A 272 3.13 -2.10 -13.74
C PHE A 272 3.53 -0.92 -12.87
N ASN A 273 2.59 -0.41 -12.09
CA ASN A 273 2.78 0.71 -11.20
C ASN A 273 2.19 0.42 -9.82
N GLY A 274 3.08 0.32 -8.84
CA GLY A 274 2.79 0.12 -7.43
C GLY A 274 2.86 1.41 -6.61
N SER A 275 3.14 2.57 -7.22
CA SER A 275 3.43 3.83 -6.51
C SER A 275 2.27 4.42 -5.72
N GLN A 276 1.05 3.90 -5.91
CA GLN A 276 -0.12 4.24 -5.10
C GLN A 276 -0.24 3.41 -3.82
N SER A 277 0.71 2.49 -3.57
CA SER A 277 0.83 1.81 -2.29
C SER A 277 1.23 2.81 -1.21
N SER A 278 0.76 2.61 0.02
CA SER A 278 0.97 3.56 1.12
C SER A 278 1.20 2.84 2.45
N ASP A 279 1.82 3.54 3.41
CA ASP A 279 2.01 3.06 4.77
C ASP A 279 1.42 4.08 5.77
N PRO A 280 0.48 3.71 6.65
CA PRO A 280 -0.19 4.67 7.54
C PRO A 280 0.69 5.35 8.58
N ASP A 281 1.78 4.72 9.02
CA ASP A 281 2.66 5.22 10.07
C ASP A 281 4.14 5.26 9.70
N GLY A 282 4.45 5.21 8.41
CA GLY A 282 5.81 5.15 7.89
C GLY A 282 5.90 5.36 6.38
N SER A 283 6.81 4.65 5.74
CA SER A 283 7.06 4.73 4.30
C SER A 283 7.39 3.37 3.70
N ILE A 284 7.02 3.16 2.43
CA ILE A 284 7.38 1.93 1.71
C ILE A 284 8.82 2.00 1.22
N VAL A 285 9.64 1.03 1.62
CA VAL A 285 11.07 0.94 1.27
C VAL A 285 11.37 -0.12 0.21
N LYS A 286 10.44 -1.04 -0.08
CA LYS A 286 10.66 -2.11 -1.07
C LYS A 286 9.39 -2.47 -1.85
N TYR A 287 9.59 -2.77 -3.13
CA TYR A 287 8.57 -3.25 -4.08
C TYR A 287 9.12 -4.47 -4.81
N ASP A 288 8.53 -5.64 -4.59
CA ASP A 288 8.87 -6.91 -5.24
C ASP A 288 7.69 -7.38 -6.10
N TRP A 289 7.95 -7.68 -7.38
CA TRP A 289 6.95 -8.14 -8.33
C TRP A 289 7.17 -9.60 -8.71
N ASN A 290 6.08 -10.35 -8.83
CA ASN A 290 6.04 -11.66 -9.49
C ASN A 290 4.97 -11.58 -10.59
N PHE A 291 5.35 -11.82 -11.84
CA PHE A 291 4.43 -11.64 -12.98
C PHE A 291 3.56 -12.87 -13.26
N GLY A 292 3.76 -13.98 -12.55
CA GLY A 292 2.95 -15.19 -12.69
C GLY A 292 3.36 -16.10 -13.86
N ASP A 293 4.42 -15.76 -14.59
CA ASP A 293 5.03 -16.58 -15.66
C ASP A 293 6.41 -17.16 -15.26
N GLY A 294 6.75 -17.07 -13.98
CA GLY A 294 8.04 -17.50 -13.43
C GLY A 294 9.10 -16.41 -13.40
N THR A 295 8.82 -15.21 -13.91
CA THR A 295 9.73 -14.06 -13.85
C THR A 295 9.34 -13.07 -12.74
N THR A 296 10.30 -12.23 -12.34
CA THR A 296 10.18 -11.27 -11.24
C THR A 296 10.67 -9.89 -11.63
N GLY A 297 10.20 -8.86 -10.93
CA GLY A 297 10.65 -7.48 -11.09
C GLY A 297 10.81 -6.77 -9.75
N SER A 298 11.35 -5.54 -9.78
CA SER A 298 11.54 -4.71 -8.59
C SER A 298 11.30 -3.23 -8.90
N GLY A 299 11.00 -2.46 -7.86
CA GLY A 299 10.79 -1.01 -7.96
C GLY A 299 9.31 -0.61 -8.01
N ALA A 300 9.03 0.64 -7.67
CA ALA A 300 7.66 1.17 -7.62
C ALA A 300 6.97 1.12 -9.00
N THR A 301 7.74 1.23 -10.07
CA THR A 301 7.29 0.99 -11.44
C THR A 301 8.21 -0.02 -12.13
N THR A 302 7.63 -0.86 -12.97
CA THR A 302 8.39 -1.84 -13.76
C THR A 302 7.64 -2.19 -15.04
N GLN A 303 8.33 -2.70 -16.04
CA GLN A 303 7.74 -3.18 -17.28
C GLN A 303 8.02 -4.68 -17.42
N HIS A 304 7.04 -5.40 -17.94
CA HIS A 304 7.18 -6.83 -18.21
C HIS A 304 6.51 -7.23 -19.53
N THR A 305 7.16 -8.12 -20.27
CA THR A 305 6.67 -8.64 -21.53
C THR A 305 6.42 -10.14 -21.38
N TYR A 306 5.16 -10.56 -21.55
CA TYR A 306 4.81 -11.98 -21.51
C TYR A 306 5.12 -12.62 -22.87
N ALA A 307 5.93 -13.68 -22.86
CA ALA A 307 6.35 -14.36 -24.10
C ALA A 307 5.20 -15.12 -24.80
N ASN A 308 4.23 -15.61 -24.04
CA ASN A 308 3.11 -16.40 -24.54
C ASN A 308 1.76 -15.75 -24.19
N GLN A 309 0.76 -15.98 -25.04
CA GLN A 309 -0.64 -15.67 -24.71
C GLN A 309 -1.08 -16.48 -23.49
N GLY A 310 -1.88 -15.87 -22.62
CA GLY A 310 -2.42 -16.56 -21.45
C GLY A 310 -2.96 -15.62 -20.38
N ASN A 311 -3.52 -16.22 -19.33
CA ASN A 311 -3.94 -15.52 -18.13
C ASN A 311 -2.85 -15.65 -17.06
N TYR A 312 -2.34 -14.52 -16.58
CA TYR A 312 -1.29 -14.44 -15.57
C TYR A 312 -1.78 -13.66 -14.35
N THR A 313 -1.35 -14.08 -13.17
CA THR A 313 -1.63 -13.36 -11.92
C THR A 313 -0.39 -12.60 -11.48
N ALA A 314 -0.33 -11.31 -11.80
CA ALA A 314 0.74 -10.44 -11.33
C ALA A 314 0.53 -10.11 -9.84
N THR A 315 1.56 -10.30 -9.03
CA THR A 315 1.56 -10.06 -7.58
C THR A 315 2.60 -9.01 -7.23
N LEU A 316 2.21 -8.00 -6.44
CA LEU A 316 3.10 -7.02 -5.82
C LEU A 316 3.18 -7.31 -4.32
N GLN A 317 4.39 -7.41 -3.79
CA GLN A 317 4.66 -7.34 -2.35
C GLN A 317 5.38 -6.02 -2.04
N VAL A 318 4.85 -5.25 -1.09
CA VAL A 318 5.50 -4.05 -0.56
C VAL A 318 5.99 -4.28 0.87
N THR A 319 7.10 -3.66 1.24
CA THR A 319 7.68 -3.68 2.59
C THR A 319 7.86 -2.25 3.11
N ASP A 320 7.42 -1.98 4.34
CA ASP A 320 7.59 -0.68 5.01
C ASP A 320 8.97 -0.53 5.69
N ASP A 321 9.25 0.67 6.20
CA ASP A 321 10.52 1.04 6.86
C ASP A 321 10.74 0.35 8.22
N ARG A 322 9.74 -0.37 8.74
CA ARG A 322 9.83 -1.19 9.96
C ARG A 322 9.70 -2.70 9.67
N GLY A 323 9.73 -3.09 8.40
CA GLY A 323 9.77 -4.47 7.93
C GLY A 323 8.43 -5.19 7.79
N ALA A 324 7.27 -4.55 8.01
CA ALA A 324 5.99 -5.22 7.74
C ALA A 324 5.67 -5.22 6.24
N THR A 325 4.87 -6.20 5.81
CA THR A 325 4.60 -6.44 4.39
C THR A 325 3.11 -6.58 4.09
N ALA A 326 2.75 -6.22 2.86
CA ALA A 326 1.41 -6.43 2.29
C ALA A 326 1.51 -6.84 0.82
N THR A 327 0.47 -7.51 0.32
CA THR A 327 0.42 -8.00 -1.07
C THR A 327 -0.85 -7.56 -1.78
N ALA A 328 -0.73 -7.37 -3.09
CA ALA A 328 -1.85 -7.15 -4.00
C ALA A 328 -1.67 -8.01 -5.24
N THR A 329 -2.78 -8.37 -5.89
CA THR A 329 -2.78 -9.21 -7.11
C THR A 329 -3.62 -8.59 -8.22
N LYS A 330 -3.20 -8.74 -9.48
CA LYS A 330 -3.93 -8.31 -10.67
C LYS A 330 -3.92 -9.40 -11.73
N GLN A 331 -5.09 -9.74 -12.28
CA GLN A 331 -5.19 -10.62 -13.44
C GLN A 331 -4.78 -9.88 -14.71
N ILE A 332 -3.89 -10.49 -15.48
CA ILE A 332 -3.39 -10.01 -16.76
C ILE A 332 -3.75 -11.04 -17.82
N GLN A 333 -4.56 -10.62 -18.79
CA GLN A 333 -4.78 -11.39 -20.00
C GLN A 333 -3.78 -10.89 -21.05
N SER A 334 -2.71 -11.65 -21.26
CA SER A 334 -1.71 -11.31 -22.26
C SER A 334 -2.09 -11.90 -23.61
N GLY A 335 -2.03 -11.06 -24.66
CA GLY A 335 -2.43 -11.36 -26.03
C GLY A 335 -3.79 -10.77 -26.39
N THR A 336 -3.86 -10.04 -27.50
CA THR A 336 -5.14 -9.85 -28.21
C THR A 336 -5.57 -11.20 -28.77
N ALA A 337 -6.87 -11.51 -28.79
CA ALA A 337 -7.37 -12.69 -29.50
C ALA A 337 -6.74 -12.72 -30.91
N LEU A 338 -6.26 -13.88 -31.36
CA LEU A 338 -5.78 -14.07 -32.73
C LEU A 338 -6.83 -13.44 -33.66
N PRO A 339 -6.54 -12.35 -34.38
CA PRO A 339 -7.54 -11.72 -35.22
C PRO A 339 -7.88 -12.73 -36.31
N ILE A 340 -9.11 -13.20 -36.25
CA ILE A 340 -9.69 -14.17 -37.16
C ILE A 340 -11.12 -13.73 -37.41
N GLU A 341 -11.50 -13.72 -38.67
CA GLU A 341 -12.88 -13.55 -39.09
C GLU A 341 -13.22 -14.68 -40.06
N VAL A 342 -14.43 -15.19 -39.91
CA VAL A 342 -14.98 -16.25 -40.74
C VAL A 342 -16.33 -15.76 -41.22
N GLY A 343 -16.57 -15.87 -42.51
CA GLY A 343 -17.84 -15.47 -43.10
C GLY A 343 -18.24 -16.31 -44.28
N GLU A 344 -19.33 -15.91 -44.90
CA GLU A 344 -19.91 -16.55 -46.07
C GLU A 344 -20.31 -15.49 -47.09
N VAL A 345 -20.13 -15.79 -48.37
CA VAL A 345 -20.52 -14.91 -49.47
C VAL A 345 -21.11 -15.73 -50.61
N SER A 346 -22.15 -15.22 -51.24
CA SER A 346 -22.70 -15.79 -52.49
C SER A 346 -22.17 -15.01 -53.68
N ILE A 347 -21.45 -15.69 -54.58
CA ILE A 347 -20.70 -15.07 -55.68
C ILE A 347 -20.96 -15.79 -57.00
N ASN A 348 -20.83 -15.06 -58.11
CA ASN A 348 -20.82 -15.59 -59.48
C ASN A 348 -19.55 -15.09 -60.21
N HIS A 349 -19.59 -14.97 -61.54
CA HIS A 349 -18.47 -14.47 -62.36
C HIS A 349 -18.09 -13.00 -62.14
N GLU A 350 -18.95 -12.21 -61.48
CA GLU A 350 -18.70 -10.80 -61.18
C GLU A 350 -17.88 -10.63 -59.90
N TRP A 351 -17.04 -9.58 -59.87
CA TRP A 351 -16.25 -9.23 -58.69
C TRP A 351 -17.13 -8.66 -57.58
N VAL A 352 -17.06 -9.26 -56.40
CA VAL A 352 -17.72 -8.81 -55.18
C VAL A 352 -16.67 -8.33 -54.17
N LYS A 353 -16.80 -7.11 -53.63
CA LYS A 353 -15.98 -6.66 -52.49
C LYS A 353 -16.60 -7.17 -51.20
N VAL A 354 -15.82 -7.92 -50.43
CA VAL A 354 -16.13 -8.33 -49.06
C VAL A 354 -15.37 -7.41 -48.12
N LEU A 355 -16.07 -6.84 -47.14
CA LEU A 355 -15.48 -6.01 -46.09
C LEU A 355 -15.27 -6.86 -44.85
N PHE A 356 -14.14 -6.67 -44.18
CA PHE A 356 -13.92 -7.24 -42.86
C PHE A 356 -14.77 -6.49 -41.82
N GLU A 357 -15.29 -7.22 -40.84
CA GLU A 357 -15.97 -6.64 -39.67
C GLU A 357 -15.00 -5.81 -38.83
N ASN A 358 -13.75 -6.26 -38.75
CA ASN A 358 -12.65 -5.58 -38.06
C ASN A 358 -11.43 -5.47 -38.98
N PRO A 359 -10.68 -4.36 -38.91
CA PRO A 359 -9.51 -4.18 -39.77
C PRO A 359 -8.36 -5.13 -39.39
N PHE A 360 -7.66 -5.61 -40.42
CA PHE A 360 -6.45 -6.43 -40.32
C PHE A 360 -5.21 -5.64 -40.78
N THR A 361 -4.04 -5.95 -40.23
CA THR A 361 -2.77 -5.31 -40.59
C THR A 361 -2.12 -5.99 -41.79
N ASN A 362 -2.06 -7.32 -41.79
CA ASN A 362 -1.47 -8.12 -42.86
C ASN A 362 -2.32 -9.38 -43.10
N PRO A 363 -3.54 -9.22 -43.64
CA PRO A 363 -4.49 -10.31 -43.79
C PRO A 363 -4.03 -11.38 -44.78
N VAL A 364 -4.25 -12.64 -44.43
CA VAL A 364 -4.22 -13.78 -45.33
C VAL A 364 -5.64 -14.32 -45.44
N VAL A 365 -6.16 -14.38 -46.66
CA VAL A 365 -7.52 -14.83 -46.95
C VAL A 365 -7.47 -16.19 -47.63
N ILE A 366 -8.31 -17.11 -47.17
CA ILE A 366 -8.65 -18.35 -47.87
C ILE A 366 -10.16 -18.41 -48.09
N ALA A 367 -10.59 -19.03 -49.18
CA ALA A 367 -11.99 -19.18 -49.49
C ALA A 367 -12.25 -20.52 -50.20
N GLY A 368 -13.44 -21.07 -50.03
CA GLY A 368 -13.85 -22.34 -50.63
C GLY A 368 -13.85 -23.52 -49.67
N PRO A 369 -14.24 -24.72 -50.14
CA PRO A 369 -14.67 -25.04 -51.50
C PRO A 369 -16.00 -24.37 -51.89
N THR A 370 -16.29 -24.27 -53.18
CA THR A 370 -17.58 -23.75 -53.65
C THR A 370 -18.67 -24.81 -53.49
N THR A 371 -19.93 -24.38 -53.35
CA THR A 371 -21.09 -25.27 -53.46
C THR A 371 -21.25 -25.80 -54.88
N VAL A 372 -22.34 -26.49 -55.21
CA VAL A 372 -22.66 -26.91 -56.59
C VAL A 372 -24.10 -26.55 -56.89
N ASN A 373 -24.28 -25.42 -57.58
CA ASN A 373 -25.59 -25.00 -58.06
C ASN A 373 -25.77 -25.24 -59.57
N GLU A 374 -24.66 -25.35 -60.31
CA GLU A 374 -24.58 -25.80 -61.71
C GLU A 374 -23.42 -26.80 -61.87
N ASP A 375 -23.48 -27.65 -62.91
CA ASP A 375 -22.49 -28.74 -63.14
C ASP A 375 -21.17 -28.26 -63.76
N GLU A 376 -21.04 -26.94 -63.99
CA GLU A 376 -19.88 -26.32 -64.60
C GLU A 376 -18.71 -26.20 -63.60
N PRO A 377 -17.49 -26.65 -63.97
CA PRO A 377 -16.34 -26.55 -63.08
C PRO A 377 -15.92 -25.09 -62.92
N VAL A 378 -15.65 -24.67 -61.69
CA VAL A 378 -15.16 -23.32 -61.37
C VAL A 378 -14.05 -23.36 -60.32
N THR A 379 -13.32 -22.24 -60.24
CA THR A 379 -12.35 -21.96 -59.18
C THR A 379 -12.68 -20.63 -58.51
N VAL A 380 -12.20 -20.42 -57.29
CA VAL A 380 -12.35 -19.14 -56.58
C VAL A 380 -11.15 -18.26 -56.89
N ARG A 381 -11.40 -17.01 -57.26
CA ARG A 381 -10.36 -16.00 -57.48
C ARG A 381 -10.52 -14.86 -56.49
N ILE A 382 -9.41 -14.46 -55.88
CA ILE A 382 -9.35 -13.30 -54.96
C ILE A 382 -8.32 -12.30 -55.48
N ARG A 383 -8.57 -11.00 -55.27
CA ARG A 383 -7.59 -9.93 -55.48
C ARG A 383 -7.84 -8.76 -54.51
N ASN A 384 -6.98 -7.73 -54.60
CA ASN A 384 -7.15 -6.47 -53.90
C ASN A 384 -7.40 -6.64 -52.38
N ILE A 385 -6.59 -7.50 -51.75
CA ILE A 385 -6.59 -7.68 -50.30
C ILE A 385 -5.90 -6.47 -49.66
N ASP A 386 -6.64 -5.77 -48.82
CA ASP A 386 -6.16 -4.66 -47.99
C ASP A 386 -6.62 -4.88 -46.54
N GLY A 387 -6.28 -3.96 -45.64
CA GLY A 387 -6.63 -4.10 -44.22
C GLY A 387 -8.14 -4.05 -43.90
N ASN A 388 -9.00 -3.69 -44.86
CA ASN A 388 -10.44 -3.56 -44.67
C ASN A 388 -11.25 -4.59 -45.47
N GLY A 389 -10.63 -5.36 -46.38
CA GLY A 389 -11.35 -6.37 -47.13
C GLY A 389 -10.63 -6.86 -48.39
N PHE A 390 -11.35 -7.60 -49.22
CA PHE A 390 -10.84 -8.21 -50.45
C PHE A 390 -11.93 -8.31 -51.52
N GLU A 391 -11.53 -8.49 -52.78
CA GLU A 391 -12.46 -8.76 -53.89
C GLU A 391 -12.42 -10.26 -54.23
N ILE A 392 -13.58 -10.85 -54.50
CA ILE A 392 -13.74 -12.28 -54.78
C ILE A 392 -14.75 -12.52 -55.90
N ARG A 393 -14.53 -13.56 -56.71
CA ARG A 393 -15.47 -14.07 -57.72
C ARG A 393 -15.30 -15.57 -57.95
N LEU A 394 -16.29 -16.19 -58.58
CA LEU A 394 -16.08 -17.44 -59.31
C LEU A 394 -15.36 -17.13 -60.62
N GLN A 395 -14.38 -17.95 -60.94
CA GLN A 395 -13.70 -17.91 -62.23
C GLN A 395 -13.99 -19.22 -62.93
N GLU A 396 -14.71 -19.12 -64.05
CA GLU A 396 -14.87 -20.20 -65.01
C GLU A 396 -13.58 -20.40 -65.80
N TRP A 397 -13.38 -21.62 -66.27
CA TRP A 397 -12.29 -21.96 -67.15
C TRP A 397 -12.47 -21.36 -68.55
N ASP A 398 -11.37 -21.08 -69.24
CA ASP A 398 -11.37 -20.20 -70.42
C ASP A 398 -12.18 -20.72 -71.62
N TYR A 399 -12.51 -22.02 -71.64
CA TYR A 399 -13.34 -22.65 -72.66
C TYR A 399 -14.85 -22.45 -72.44
N GLN A 400 -15.25 -21.94 -71.27
CA GLN A 400 -16.65 -21.77 -70.88
C GLN A 400 -17.21 -20.40 -71.31
N ASN A 401 -18.47 -20.14 -70.96
CA ASN A 401 -19.26 -19.04 -71.50
C ASN A 401 -19.14 -17.73 -70.69
N ARG A 402 -18.41 -17.74 -69.56
CA ARG A 402 -18.18 -16.60 -68.66
C ARG A 402 -19.44 -16.15 -67.91
N THR A 403 -20.45 -17.01 -67.83
CA THR A 403 -21.62 -16.85 -66.99
C THR A 403 -21.87 -18.11 -66.15
N HIS A 404 -21.79 -17.97 -64.82
CA HIS A 404 -22.11 -19.04 -63.88
C HIS A 404 -23.19 -18.60 -62.88
N ALA A 405 -24.04 -19.53 -62.42
CA ALA A 405 -24.95 -19.29 -61.31
C ALA A 405 -24.21 -18.90 -60.02
N GLN A 406 -24.89 -18.17 -59.14
CA GLN A 406 -24.32 -17.86 -57.84
C GLN A 406 -24.08 -19.13 -57.03
N GLU A 407 -22.92 -19.21 -56.39
CA GLU A 407 -22.57 -20.25 -55.44
C GLU A 407 -22.15 -19.65 -54.11
N THR A 408 -22.36 -20.43 -53.05
CA THR A 408 -21.99 -20.04 -51.71
C THR A 408 -20.56 -20.50 -51.42
N VAL A 409 -19.78 -19.58 -50.83
CA VAL A 409 -18.37 -19.80 -50.51
C VAL A 409 -18.12 -19.29 -49.10
N ASN A 410 -17.54 -20.12 -48.24
CA ASN A 410 -17.01 -19.65 -46.96
C ASN A 410 -15.64 -19.00 -47.18
N TYR A 411 -15.38 -17.93 -46.43
CA TYR A 411 -14.07 -17.27 -46.39
C TYR A 411 -13.57 -17.20 -44.94
N MET A 412 -12.26 -17.25 -44.79
CA MET A 412 -11.58 -17.01 -43.52
C MET A 412 -10.43 -16.05 -43.78
N VAL A 413 -10.31 -15.05 -42.91
CA VAL A 413 -9.17 -14.14 -42.86
C VAL A 413 -8.50 -14.24 -41.49
N MET A 414 -7.17 -14.24 -41.50
CA MET A 414 -6.38 -14.12 -40.28
C MET A 414 -5.08 -13.34 -40.51
N GLU A 415 -4.48 -12.84 -39.44
CA GLU A 415 -3.19 -12.15 -39.53
C GLU A 415 -2.07 -13.09 -39.98
N LYS A 416 -1.29 -12.64 -40.97
CA LYS A 416 -0.06 -13.30 -41.41
C LYS A 416 0.89 -13.49 -40.22
N GLY A 417 1.43 -14.69 -40.07
CA GLY A 417 2.40 -14.99 -39.03
C GLY A 417 2.30 -16.41 -38.50
N VAL A 418 3.16 -16.70 -37.53
CA VAL A 418 3.19 -17.95 -36.77
C VAL A 418 2.44 -17.75 -35.46
N HIS A 419 1.50 -18.65 -35.19
CA HIS A 419 0.60 -18.58 -34.05
C HIS A 419 0.58 -19.92 -33.29
N THR A 420 0.40 -19.84 -31.97
CA THR A 420 0.17 -21.01 -31.11
C THR A 420 -1.14 -20.80 -30.36
N LEU A 421 -2.08 -21.73 -30.54
CA LEU A 421 -3.40 -21.71 -29.90
C LEU A 421 -3.28 -22.06 -28.41
N ALA A 422 -4.29 -21.72 -27.62
CA ALA A 422 -4.31 -21.94 -26.17
C ALA A 422 -4.08 -23.41 -25.75
N ASN A 423 -4.46 -24.37 -26.60
CA ASN A 423 -4.22 -25.80 -26.41
C ASN A 423 -2.83 -26.28 -26.89
N GLY A 424 -1.92 -25.36 -27.23
CA GLY A 424 -0.57 -25.64 -27.71
C GLY A 424 -0.46 -26.00 -29.19
N ARG A 425 -1.58 -26.02 -29.93
CA ARG A 425 -1.58 -26.35 -31.36
C ARG A 425 -1.05 -25.21 -32.21
N LYS A 426 -0.36 -25.58 -33.28
CA LYS A 426 0.32 -24.64 -34.17
C LYS A 426 -0.55 -24.25 -35.36
N VAL A 427 -0.55 -22.96 -35.68
CA VAL A 427 -1.16 -22.39 -36.89
C VAL A 427 -0.21 -21.38 -37.51
N GLU A 428 -0.12 -21.35 -38.83
CA GLU A 428 0.64 -20.32 -39.54
C GLU A 428 -0.13 -19.84 -40.76
N ALA A 429 -0.19 -18.53 -40.95
CA ALA A 429 -0.72 -17.91 -42.15
C ALA A 429 0.40 -17.20 -42.91
N GLY A 430 0.46 -17.38 -44.23
CA GLY A 430 1.50 -16.82 -45.05
C GLY A 430 1.09 -16.56 -46.49
N THR A 431 2.05 -16.08 -47.26
CA THR A 431 1.91 -15.83 -48.70
C THR A 431 3.14 -16.35 -49.41
N ILE A 432 2.94 -17.04 -50.53
CA ILE A 432 4.01 -17.47 -51.44
C ILE A 432 3.72 -16.95 -52.85
N THR A 433 4.74 -16.88 -53.69
CA THR A 433 4.56 -16.63 -55.13
C THR A 433 4.86 -17.92 -55.89
N ALA A 434 3.92 -18.36 -56.74
CA ALA A 434 4.01 -19.64 -57.43
C ALA A 434 3.63 -19.52 -58.91
N SER A 435 4.14 -20.44 -59.72
CA SER A 435 3.79 -20.58 -61.15
C SER A 435 3.33 -22.01 -61.43
N THR A 436 3.15 -22.37 -62.71
CA THR A 436 2.83 -23.75 -63.14
C THR A 436 3.97 -24.75 -62.87
N SER A 437 5.17 -24.26 -62.52
CA SER A 437 6.30 -25.08 -62.08
C SER A 437 6.17 -25.47 -60.61
N LEU A 438 6.20 -26.77 -60.33
CA LEU A 438 6.16 -27.28 -58.97
C LEU A 438 7.41 -26.88 -58.17
N LYS A 439 7.18 -26.29 -56.99
CA LYS A 439 8.22 -25.91 -56.05
C LYS A 439 7.88 -26.36 -54.64
N GLN A 440 8.92 -26.60 -53.84
CA GLN A 440 8.80 -26.80 -52.40
C GLN A 440 8.87 -25.46 -51.68
N PHE A 441 7.97 -25.24 -50.72
CA PHE A 441 7.92 -24.07 -49.85
C PHE A 441 8.10 -24.51 -48.39
N SER A 442 8.90 -23.75 -47.65
CA SER A 442 9.13 -23.98 -46.22
C SER A 442 8.07 -23.28 -45.39
N LEU A 443 7.60 -23.94 -44.33
CA LEU A 443 6.80 -23.33 -43.27
C LEU A 443 7.74 -22.61 -42.29
N GLN A 444 7.29 -21.53 -41.67
CA GLN A 444 8.08 -20.75 -40.71
C GLN A 444 8.20 -21.44 -39.35
N GLN A 445 7.34 -22.44 -39.09
CA GLN A 445 7.46 -23.31 -37.92
C GLN A 445 7.40 -24.80 -38.29
N SER A 446 7.98 -25.64 -37.42
CA SER A 446 7.84 -27.10 -37.48
C SER A 446 6.64 -27.56 -36.65
N TYR A 447 5.82 -28.43 -37.23
CA TYR A 447 4.61 -28.98 -36.63
C TYR A 447 4.87 -30.36 -35.99
N ASN A 448 4.12 -30.70 -34.94
CA ASN A 448 4.24 -32.01 -34.29
C ASN A 448 3.52 -33.10 -35.10
N LEU A 449 2.42 -32.74 -35.75
CA LEU A 449 1.71 -33.56 -36.75
C LEU A 449 1.91 -32.96 -38.15
N ILE A 450 1.66 -33.75 -39.20
CA ILE A 450 1.66 -33.19 -40.57
C ILE A 450 0.48 -32.21 -40.64
N PRO A 451 0.71 -30.92 -40.97
CA PRO A 451 -0.35 -29.92 -41.01
C PRO A 451 -1.30 -30.17 -42.18
N VAL A 452 -2.53 -29.66 -42.07
CA VAL A 452 -3.39 -29.38 -43.23
C VAL A 452 -2.96 -28.05 -43.80
N VAL A 453 -2.70 -27.98 -45.10
CA VAL A 453 -2.35 -26.73 -45.80
C VAL A 453 -3.50 -26.38 -46.74
N LEU A 454 -4.18 -25.28 -46.45
CA LEU A 454 -5.20 -24.69 -47.30
C LEU A 454 -4.58 -23.52 -48.06
N THR A 455 -4.87 -23.42 -49.36
CA THR A 455 -4.27 -22.41 -50.24
C THR A 455 -5.33 -21.72 -51.07
N GLN A 456 -5.13 -20.43 -51.34
CA GLN A 456 -6.02 -19.62 -52.17
C GLN A 456 -5.18 -18.74 -53.09
N VAL A 457 -5.56 -18.67 -54.37
CA VAL A 457 -4.93 -17.73 -55.31
C VAL A 457 -5.51 -16.33 -55.04
N VAL A 458 -4.64 -15.37 -54.71
CA VAL A 458 -5.02 -14.06 -54.16
C VAL A 458 -4.55 -12.86 -55.00
N THR A 459 -4.09 -13.12 -56.21
CA THR A 459 -3.84 -12.11 -57.24
C THR A 459 -4.43 -12.54 -58.57
N ASP A 460 -4.55 -11.57 -59.47
CA ASP A 460 -5.10 -11.72 -60.81
C ASP A 460 -4.10 -11.15 -61.83
N ASN A 461 -2.88 -11.68 -61.84
CA ASN A 461 -1.78 -11.18 -62.67
C ASN A 461 -1.96 -11.54 -64.15
N GLU A 462 -2.69 -12.60 -64.43
CA GLU A 462 -3.15 -12.99 -65.77
C GLU A 462 -4.63 -13.38 -65.71
N ALA A 463 -5.33 -13.22 -66.83
CA ALA A 463 -6.79 -13.35 -66.90
C ALA A 463 -7.25 -14.82 -66.98
N ASP A 464 -6.36 -15.72 -67.38
CA ASP A 464 -6.65 -17.13 -67.57
C ASP A 464 -6.97 -17.80 -66.22
N ALA A 465 -7.85 -18.79 -66.26
CA ALA A 465 -8.28 -19.46 -65.05
C ALA A 465 -7.18 -20.37 -64.49
N VAL A 466 -6.96 -20.28 -63.17
CA VAL A 466 -6.03 -21.18 -62.47
C VAL A 466 -6.59 -21.68 -61.15
N THR A 467 -6.11 -22.85 -60.76
CA THR A 467 -6.23 -23.34 -59.40
C THR A 467 -4.88 -23.73 -58.81
N GLY A 468 -4.85 -23.94 -57.50
CA GLY A 468 -3.65 -24.35 -56.77
C GLY A 468 -3.62 -25.85 -56.54
N ARG A 469 -2.46 -26.47 -56.69
CA ARG A 469 -2.24 -27.89 -56.37
C ARG A 469 -1.19 -28.05 -55.30
N VAL A 470 -1.62 -28.45 -54.10
CA VAL A 470 -0.75 -28.84 -52.99
C VAL A 470 -0.41 -30.33 -53.10
N ARG A 471 0.84 -30.69 -52.81
CA ARG A 471 1.25 -32.08 -52.57
C ARG A 471 2.41 -32.17 -51.60
N SER A 472 2.77 -33.40 -51.23
CA SER A 472 3.96 -33.68 -50.41
C SER A 472 4.02 -32.87 -49.11
N VAL A 473 2.88 -32.68 -48.44
CA VAL A 473 2.81 -31.93 -47.18
C VAL A 473 3.60 -32.66 -46.10
N LYS A 474 4.55 -31.96 -45.50
CA LYS A 474 5.44 -32.43 -44.43
C LYS A 474 5.33 -31.48 -43.24
N ARG A 475 5.90 -31.89 -42.10
CA ARG A 475 5.90 -31.10 -40.85
C ARG A 475 6.50 -29.69 -40.93
N ALA A 476 7.28 -29.38 -41.97
CA ALA A 476 7.95 -28.08 -42.11
C ALA A 476 7.94 -27.56 -43.57
N SER A 477 7.19 -28.20 -44.48
CA SER A 477 7.19 -27.82 -45.90
C SER A 477 6.00 -28.41 -46.64
N PHE A 478 5.63 -27.83 -47.76
CA PHE A 478 4.71 -28.42 -48.74
C PHE A 478 5.21 -28.11 -50.16
N GLU A 479 4.76 -28.89 -51.14
CA GLU A 479 4.97 -28.57 -52.55
C GLU A 479 3.71 -27.95 -53.14
N PHE A 480 3.87 -26.96 -54.02
CA PHE A 480 2.76 -26.28 -54.68
C PHE A 480 3.10 -25.92 -56.13
N LYS A 481 2.08 -25.97 -57.00
CA LYS A 481 2.07 -25.39 -58.35
C LYS A 481 0.70 -24.80 -58.67
N LEU A 482 0.65 -23.87 -59.61
CA LEU A 482 -0.58 -23.51 -60.30
C LEU A 482 -0.94 -24.56 -61.36
N GLN A 483 -2.23 -24.71 -61.64
CA GLN A 483 -2.76 -25.50 -62.74
C GLN A 483 -3.72 -24.62 -63.56
N GLU A 484 -3.44 -24.48 -64.85
CA GLU A 484 -4.37 -23.93 -65.86
C GLU A 484 -5.29 -25.03 -66.40
N MET A 485 -6.19 -24.68 -67.31
CA MET A 485 -6.99 -25.67 -68.04
C MET A 485 -6.12 -26.69 -68.78
N GLU A 486 -6.58 -27.94 -68.81
CA GLU A 486 -5.83 -29.10 -69.27
C GLU A 486 -5.45 -29.03 -70.75
N ARG A 487 -6.31 -28.45 -71.60
CA ARG A 487 -6.10 -28.34 -73.05
C ARG A 487 -4.94 -27.42 -73.42
N THR A 488 -4.69 -26.39 -72.62
CA THR A 488 -3.67 -25.37 -72.90
C THR A 488 -2.82 -25.13 -71.66
N ALA A 489 -2.35 -26.19 -71.02
CA ALA A 489 -1.44 -26.10 -69.89
C ALA A 489 -0.11 -25.40 -70.31
N THR A 490 -0.10 -24.08 -70.23
CA THR A 490 0.99 -23.20 -70.65
C THR A 490 1.67 -22.58 -69.43
N ALA A 491 2.55 -21.61 -69.67
CA ALA A 491 3.25 -20.92 -68.61
C ALA A 491 2.40 -19.74 -68.13
N HIS A 492 1.70 -19.91 -67.01
CA HIS A 492 0.99 -18.82 -66.35
C HIS A 492 1.96 -17.82 -65.69
N ILE A 493 1.63 -16.52 -65.74
CA ILE A 493 2.36 -15.50 -64.96
C ILE A 493 2.29 -15.85 -63.46
N PRO A 494 3.41 -15.83 -62.70
CA PRO A 494 3.37 -16.20 -61.30
C PRO A 494 2.33 -15.41 -60.48
N GLU A 495 1.56 -16.10 -59.64
CA GLU A 495 0.54 -15.51 -58.76
C GLU A 495 0.98 -15.58 -57.30
N ASN A 496 0.46 -14.66 -56.50
CA ASN A 496 0.54 -14.76 -55.05
C ASN A 496 -0.56 -15.69 -54.53
N ILE A 497 -0.17 -16.53 -53.58
CA ILE A 497 -0.99 -17.57 -52.99
C ILE A 497 -1.02 -17.34 -51.49
N GLY A 498 -2.20 -17.08 -50.94
CA GLY A 498 -2.43 -17.13 -49.50
C GLY A 498 -2.42 -18.59 -49.05
N TYR A 499 -1.79 -18.89 -47.93
CA TYR A 499 -1.87 -20.21 -47.32
C TYR A 499 -2.09 -20.13 -45.81
N ILE A 500 -2.82 -21.12 -45.29
CA ILE A 500 -2.95 -21.37 -43.86
C ILE A 500 -2.58 -22.82 -43.60
N ALA A 501 -1.55 -23.02 -42.77
CA ALA A 501 -1.10 -24.32 -42.30
C ALA A 501 -1.61 -24.55 -40.86
N LEU A 502 -2.32 -25.65 -40.65
CA LEU A 502 -3.07 -25.93 -39.43
C LEU A 502 -2.70 -27.31 -38.88
N GLU A 503 -2.34 -27.39 -37.60
CA GLU A 503 -2.07 -28.67 -36.96
C GLU A 503 -3.38 -29.48 -36.70
N PRO A 504 -3.52 -30.73 -37.17
CA PRO A 504 -4.76 -31.50 -37.07
C PRO A 504 -5.27 -31.72 -35.66
N GLY A 505 -6.52 -31.35 -35.38
CA GLY A 505 -7.22 -31.57 -34.12
C GLY A 505 -8.37 -30.58 -33.91
N LYS A 506 -8.88 -30.50 -32.69
CA LYS A 506 -10.04 -29.66 -32.34
C LYS A 506 -9.80 -28.81 -31.09
N GLY A 507 -10.55 -27.73 -30.96
CA GLY A 507 -10.47 -26.82 -29.82
C GLY A 507 -11.34 -25.59 -30.01
N GLU A 508 -11.00 -24.53 -29.27
CA GLU A 508 -11.64 -23.23 -29.36
C GLU A 508 -10.58 -22.15 -29.60
N VAL A 509 -10.88 -21.17 -30.45
CA VAL A 509 -10.03 -20.00 -30.75
C VAL A 509 -10.92 -18.79 -31.01
N ALA A 510 -10.66 -17.68 -30.31
CA ALA A 510 -11.38 -16.41 -30.50
C ALA A 510 -12.93 -16.52 -30.48
N GLY A 511 -13.49 -17.41 -29.65
CA GLY A 511 -14.93 -17.65 -29.57
C GLY A 511 -15.49 -18.61 -30.64
N PHE A 512 -14.63 -19.17 -31.49
CA PHE A 512 -14.98 -20.20 -32.47
C PHE A 512 -14.52 -21.58 -32.02
N LEU A 513 -15.42 -22.56 -32.06
CA LEU A 513 -15.04 -23.97 -32.09
C LEU A 513 -14.41 -24.28 -33.44
N TYR A 514 -13.39 -25.14 -33.44
CA TYR A 514 -12.78 -25.59 -34.69
C TYR A 514 -12.44 -27.08 -34.68
N GLU A 515 -12.37 -27.65 -35.88
CA GLU A 515 -11.84 -28.98 -36.16
C GLU A 515 -11.00 -28.94 -37.45
N VAL A 516 -9.77 -29.46 -37.38
CA VAL A 516 -8.86 -29.62 -38.49
C VAL A 516 -8.57 -31.10 -38.67
N GLY A 517 -8.77 -31.62 -39.88
CA GLY A 517 -8.56 -33.03 -40.18
C GLY A 517 -8.21 -33.29 -41.64
N ALA A 518 -7.93 -34.54 -41.96
CA ALA A 518 -7.70 -34.98 -43.34
C ALA A 518 -8.33 -36.35 -43.55
N THR A 519 -8.86 -36.58 -44.74
CA THR A 519 -9.45 -37.86 -45.13
C THR A 519 -8.36 -38.91 -45.38
N ALA A 520 -8.74 -40.19 -45.39
CA ALA A 520 -7.91 -41.19 -46.07
C ALA A 520 -7.87 -40.88 -47.57
N ARG A 521 -6.87 -41.40 -48.30
CA ARG A 521 -6.79 -41.29 -49.77
C ARG A 521 -7.97 -42.01 -50.43
N SER A 522 -9.08 -41.31 -50.57
CA SER A 522 -10.39 -41.91 -50.86
C SER A 522 -11.32 -41.00 -51.65
N ILE A 523 -11.08 -39.68 -51.66
CA ILE A 523 -11.95 -38.71 -52.31
C ILE A 523 -11.63 -38.67 -53.80
N ASN A 524 -12.64 -38.74 -54.64
CA ASN A 524 -12.55 -38.67 -56.09
C ASN A 524 -13.78 -37.92 -56.64
N GLN A 525 -14.19 -38.17 -57.87
CA GLN A 525 -15.35 -37.53 -58.52
C GLN A 525 -16.70 -37.83 -57.88
N TYR A 526 -16.80 -38.85 -57.03
CA TYR A 526 -18.03 -39.19 -56.33
C TYR A 526 -18.13 -38.46 -54.97
N TRP A 527 -19.33 -37.96 -54.68
CA TRP A 527 -19.66 -37.34 -53.40
C TRP A 527 -19.34 -38.26 -52.22
N SER A 528 -18.45 -37.79 -51.34
CA SER A 528 -17.97 -38.50 -50.17
C SER A 528 -18.27 -37.69 -48.91
N ASN A 529 -18.70 -38.35 -47.84
CA ASN A 529 -19.07 -37.68 -46.59
C ASN A 529 -17.85 -37.46 -45.69
N ILE A 530 -17.70 -36.24 -45.16
CA ILE A 530 -16.79 -35.90 -44.07
C ILE A 530 -17.65 -35.61 -42.85
N SER A 531 -17.53 -36.45 -41.81
CA SER A 531 -18.22 -36.26 -40.53
C SER A 531 -17.35 -35.49 -39.56
N PHE A 532 -17.96 -34.56 -38.81
CA PHE A 532 -17.28 -33.73 -37.82
C PHE A 532 -17.31 -34.42 -36.45
N GLY A 533 -16.15 -34.49 -35.80
CA GLY A 533 -16.01 -34.96 -34.41
C GLY A 533 -16.26 -33.87 -33.36
N THR A 534 -16.31 -32.61 -33.75
CA THR A 534 -16.74 -31.45 -32.96
C THR A 534 -18.25 -31.26 -33.09
N GLN A 535 -18.91 -30.96 -31.98
CA GLN A 535 -20.35 -30.66 -31.95
C GLN A 535 -20.52 -29.15 -32.08
N PHE A 536 -20.91 -28.68 -33.27
CA PHE A 536 -21.17 -27.28 -33.51
C PHE A 536 -22.62 -26.93 -33.11
N PRO A 537 -22.86 -25.83 -32.37
CA PRO A 537 -24.21 -25.41 -32.02
C PRO A 537 -25.07 -25.02 -33.23
N GLU A 538 -24.42 -24.46 -34.25
CA GLU A 538 -25.03 -23.99 -35.50
C GLU A 538 -24.19 -24.50 -36.69
N GLN A 539 -24.66 -24.25 -37.92
CA GLN A 539 -23.91 -24.59 -39.13
C GLN A 539 -22.55 -23.84 -39.14
N PRO A 540 -21.41 -24.55 -39.12
CA PRO A 540 -20.09 -23.91 -39.17
C PRO A 540 -19.72 -23.54 -40.60
N ALA A 541 -18.68 -22.73 -40.77
CA ALA A 541 -17.99 -22.59 -42.04
C ALA A 541 -17.12 -23.82 -42.32
N PHE A 542 -17.01 -24.19 -43.60
CA PHE A 542 -16.27 -25.36 -44.05
C PHE A 542 -15.24 -25.00 -45.12
N PHE A 543 -14.00 -25.39 -44.87
CA PHE A 543 -12.89 -25.23 -45.80
C PHE A 543 -12.26 -26.58 -46.10
N ALA A 544 -11.86 -26.78 -47.34
CA ALA A 544 -11.26 -28.03 -47.78
C ALA A 544 -10.37 -27.82 -49.00
N GLY A 545 -9.30 -28.62 -49.07
CA GLY A 545 -8.37 -28.61 -50.21
C GLY A 545 -7.62 -29.93 -50.32
N MET A 546 -7.24 -30.29 -51.54
CA MET A 546 -6.40 -31.47 -51.79
C MET A 546 -5.06 -31.32 -51.08
N GLN A 547 -4.57 -32.39 -50.46
CA GLN A 547 -3.26 -32.45 -49.79
C GLN A 547 -2.27 -33.33 -50.56
N THR A 548 -2.75 -33.98 -51.63
CA THR A 548 -1.99 -34.86 -52.51
C THR A 548 -2.29 -34.52 -53.98
N ALA A 549 -1.45 -35.03 -54.88
CA ALA A 549 -1.58 -34.86 -56.33
C ALA A 549 -1.39 -36.21 -57.04
N TRP A 550 -2.45 -37.00 -57.02
CA TRP A 550 -2.66 -38.23 -57.78
C TRP A 550 -3.65 -37.94 -58.91
N GLY A 551 -3.24 -38.14 -60.15
CA GLY A 551 -3.95 -37.63 -61.34
C GLY A 551 -3.20 -36.46 -61.97
N GLY A 552 -3.23 -36.37 -63.29
CA GLY A 552 -2.57 -35.29 -64.05
C GLY A 552 -3.44 -34.05 -64.21
N ASP A 553 -4.76 -34.25 -64.06
CA ASP A 553 -5.75 -33.32 -64.55
C ASP A 553 -5.98 -32.18 -63.57
N THR A 554 -6.41 -31.06 -64.12
CA THR A 554 -6.72 -29.86 -63.36
C THR A 554 -8.05 -30.08 -62.67
N ALA A 555 -8.08 -29.89 -61.35
CA ALA A 555 -9.26 -30.20 -60.57
C ALA A 555 -9.38 -29.34 -59.32
N THR A 556 -10.61 -29.13 -58.85
CA THR A 556 -10.93 -28.41 -57.62
C THR A 556 -11.74 -29.28 -56.67
N VAL A 557 -11.75 -28.91 -55.39
CA VAL A 557 -12.65 -29.54 -54.40
C VAL A 557 -13.98 -28.80 -54.45
N ARG A 558 -15.08 -29.53 -54.56
CA ARG A 558 -16.46 -28.99 -54.45
C ARG A 558 -17.12 -29.53 -53.19
N SER A 559 -18.08 -28.79 -52.64
CA SER A 559 -18.83 -29.21 -51.47
C SER A 559 -20.35 -29.11 -51.64
N LYS A 560 -21.09 -29.84 -50.81
CA LYS A 560 -22.54 -29.67 -50.63
C LYS A 560 -23.01 -30.27 -49.30
N ASP A 561 -24.29 -30.06 -48.99
CA ASP A 561 -24.97 -30.63 -47.82
C ASP A 561 -24.24 -30.33 -46.48
N LEU A 562 -23.72 -29.11 -46.32
CA LEU A 562 -23.07 -28.67 -45.09
C LEU A 562 -24.10 -28.58 -43.95
N SER A 563 -23.78 -29.18 -42.82
CA SER A 563 -24.58 -29.21 -41.60
C SER A 563 -23.68 -29.05 -40.37
N ALA A 564 -24.27 -28.94 -39.18
CA ALA A 564 -23.52 -28.89 -37.92
C ALA A 564 -22.66 -30.14 -37.63
N THR A 565 -22.82 -31.24 -38.38
CA THR A 565 -22.17 -32.53 -38.10
C THR A 565 -21.45 -33.17 -39.28
N ALA A 566 -21.62 -32.65 -40.50
CA ALA A 566 -21.01 -33.20 -41.70
C ALA A 566 -21.06 -32.23 -42.89
N ALA A 567 -20.20 -32.50 -43.87
CA ALA A 567 -20.27 -31.96 -45.23
C ALA A 567 -19.93 -33.05 -46.25
N LYS A 568 -20.41 -32.93 -47.49
CA LYS A 568 -19.97 -33.79 -48.60
C LYS A 568 -18.98 -33.06 -49.49
N VAL A 569 -17.98 -33.79 -49.96
CA VAL A 569 -16.98 -33.29 -50.92
C VAL A 569 -16.83 -34.22 -52.11
N LYS A 570 -16.44 -33.66 -53.25
CA LYS A 570 -15.93 -34.39 -54.42
C LYS A 570 -14.75 -33.63 -55.01
N ILE A 571 -14.00 -34.30 -55.87
CA ILE A 571 -13.02 -33.66 -56.75
C ILE A 571 -13.66 -33.49 -58.11
N GLU A 572 -13.68 -32.27 -58.61
CA GLU A 572 -14.24 -31.97 -59.92
C GLU A 572 -13.12 -31.61 -60.88
N GLU A 573 -12.96 -32.43 -61.91
CA GLU A 573 -12.03 -32.19 -63.00
C GLU A 573 -12.58 -31.15 -63.96
N GLU A 574 -11.65 -30.35 -64.46
CA GLU A 574 -11.80 -29.45 -65.58
C GLU A 574 -11.89 -30.26 -66.89
N GLN A 575 -12.69 -29.83 -67.87
CA GLN A 575 -13.09 -30.67 -69.02
C GLN A 575 -12.66 -30.12 -70.40
N SER A 576 -11.64 -29.25 -70.46
CA SER A 576 -11.24 -28.56 -71.68
C SER A 576 -10.61 -29.48 -72.71
N LYS A 577 -9.88 -30.51 -72.27
CA LYS A 577 -9.15 -31.43 -73.15
C LYS A 577 -10.00 -32.63 -73.55
N ASP A 578 -10.77 -33.17 -72.61
CA ASP A 578 -11.81 -34.16 -72.87
C ASP A 578 -12.95 -34.08 -71.83
N GLN A 579 -14.04 -34.80 -72.08
CA GLN A 579 -15.21 -34.84 -71.19
C GLN A 579 -15.06 -35.88 -70.06
N GLU A 580 -13.89 -36.51 -69.93
CA GLU A 580 -13.62 -37.48 -68.88
C GLU A 580 -13.49 -36.74 -67.54
N VAL A 581 -14.09 -37.30 -66.49
CA VAL A 581 -14.16 -36.67 -65.16
C VAL A 581 -13.72 -37.65 -64.07
N ARG A 582 -12.94 -38.66 -64.43
CA ARG A 582 -12.51 -39.72 -63.52
C ARG A 582 -11.20 -39.33 -62.85
N HIS A 583 -11.35 -38.64 -61.73
CA HIS A 583 -10.19 -38.33 -60.89
C HIS A 583 -9.69 -39.52 -60.06
N ASP A 584 -8.36 -39.62 -59.92
CA ASP A 584 -7.70 -40.54 -58.99
C ASP A 584 -8.02 -40.19 -57.53
N ARG A 585 -7.96 -41.16 -56.62
CA ARG A 585 -8.27 -40.86 -55.20
C ARG A 585 -7.22 -39.95 -54.57
N GLU A 586 -7.66 -38.89 -53.89
CA GLU A 586 -6.84 -37.96 -53.14
C GLU A 586 -7.14 -37.97 -51.64
N VAL A 587 -6.20 -37.40 -50.88
CA VAL A 587 -6.40 -36.92 -49.52
C VAL A 587 -6.93 -35.50 -49.59
N VAL A 588 -8.05 -35.23 -48.93
CA VAL A 588 -8.60 -33.89 -48.74
C VAL A 588 -8.42 -33.50 -47.28
N GLY A 589 -7.72 -32.40 -47.06
CA GLY A 589 -7.58 -31.75 -45.76
C GLY A 589 -8.70 -30.74 -45.58
N TYR A 590 -9.21 -30.59 -44.37
CA TYR A 590 -10.33 -29.72 -44.06
C TYR A 590 -10.14 -28.96 -42.75
N LEU A 591 -10.78 -27.80 -42.68
CA LEU A 591 -11.02 -27.00 -41.50
C LEU A 591 -12.53 -26.76 -41.39
N VAL A 592 -13.10 -27.01 -40.23
CA VAL A 592 -14.47 -26.64 -39.87
C VAL A 592 -14.39 -25.68 -38.70
N ILE A 593 -15.05 -24.52 -38.78
CA ILE A 593 -14.96 -23.49 -37.76
C ILE A 593 -16.29 -22.74 -37.63
N GLY A 594 -16.77 -22.53 -36.41
CA GLY A 594 -18.07 -21.92 -36.15
C GLY A 594 -18.21 -21.44 -34.71
N ALA A 595 -19.20 -20.60 -34.42
CA ALA A 595 -19.37 -19.98 -33.09
C ALA A 595 -19.50 -21.03 -31.97
N ALA A 596 -18.84 -20.78 -30.83
CA ALA A 596 -18.87 -21.68 -29.68
C ALA A 596 -20.19 -21.63 -28.88
N THR A 597 -20.93 -20.53 -29.01
CA THR A 597 -22.25 -20.33 -28.40
C THR A 597 -23.25 -19.96 -29.47
N THR A 598 -24.49 -20.41 -29.32
CA THR A 598 -25.60 -19.95 -30.17
C THR A 598 -25.71 -18.43 -30.09
N ALA A 599 -25.96 -17.75 -31.21
CA ALA A 599 -26.43 -16.38 -31.14
C ALA A 599 -27.73 -16.40 -30.32
N GLN A 600 -27.78 -15.70 -29.17
CA GLN A 600 -29.06 -15.58 -28.48
C GLN A 600 -30.06 -14.90 -29.44
N PRO A 601 -31.31 -15.40 -29.51
CA PRO A 601 -32.30 -14.87 -30.44
C PRO A 601 -32.65 -13.40 -30.20
#